data_AF-A0A0C2BG63-F1
#
_entry.id   AF-A0A0C2BG63-F1
#
_cell.length_a   1.000
_cell.length_b   1.000
_cell.length_c   1.000
_cell.angle_alpha   90.00
_cell.angle_beta   90.00
_cell.angle_gamma   90.00
#
_symmetry.space_group_name_H-M   'P 1'
#
loop_
_entity.id
_entity.type
_entity.pdbx_description
1 polymer ?
#
loop_
_entity_poly.entity_id
_entity_poly.type
_entity_poly.pdbx_seq_one_letter_code
_entity_poly.pdbx_strand_id
1 'polypeptide(L)'
;QSLPILRGGGGLRTYLPGATRGYGALLTDGHLGRGPLGAPPSYPHSPLAPAYSESHTEVGTPTGGPVADVLVTAPDGTAVRLHDRLGQGDLLVVLVAPGTGVWDRRHWLTAGVMPRLAAAVTALPVRAELLVTEAYPGATAHDVLVVRPDGILVAAFSGVRPEGLYAAADATRGGAPSETSPSAPGDRTANIN
;
A
#
# COMPACT_ATOMS: atom_id res chain seq x y z
N GLN A 1 11.37 -13.88 -17.54
CA GLN A 1 12.46 -14.54 -18.31
C GLN A 1 13.62 -13.56 -18.48
N SER A 2 14.61 -13.54 -17.58
CA SER A 2 15.76 -12.61 -17.63
C SER A 2 17.13 -13.27 -17.45
N LEU A 3 17.16 -14.60 -17.28
CA LEU A 3 18.38 -15.40 -17.18
C LEU A 3 19.37 -15.27 -18.35
N PRO A 4 18.96 -14.99 -19.61
CA PRO A 4 19.92 -14.81 -20.71
C PRO A 4 20.80 -13.55 -20.59
N ILE A 5 20.35 -12.52 -19.87
CA ILE A 5 21.08 -11.24 -19.73
C ILE A 5 22.21 -11.35 -18.69
N LEU A 6 22.05 -12.24 -17.69
CA LEU A 6 23.04 -12.49 -16.64
C LEU A 6 24.11 -13.52 -17.03
N ARG A 7 23.81 -14.41 -17.99
CA ARG A 7 24.82 -15.25 -18.63
C ARG A 7 25.48 -14.46 -19.75
N GLY A 8 26.34 -13.53 -19.37
CA GLY A 8 27.30 -12.92 -20.27
C GLY A 8 28.06 -14.02 -21.01
N GLY A 9 27.68 -14.26 -22.27
CA GLY A 9 28.44 -15.10 -23.18
C GLY A 9 29.82 -14.47 -23.34
N GLY A 10 30.84 -15.16 -22.83
CA GLY A 10 32.23 -14.74 -22.89
C GLY A 10 32.61 -14.39 -24.34
N GLY A 11 33.00 -13.14 -24.53
CA GLY A 11 33.44 -12.61 -25.81
C GLY A 11 33.98 -11.20 -25.62
N LEU A 12 34.91 -10.81 -26.48
CA LEU A 12 35.82 -9.65 -26.45
C LEU A 12 35.22 -8.25 -26.15
N ARG A 13 33.92 -8.14 -25.89
CA ARG A 13 33.20 -6.89 -25.56
C ARG A 13 33.47 -6.36 -24.15
N THR A 14 34.04 -7.15 -23.25
CA THR A 14 34.45 -6.71 -21.89
C THR A 14 35.59 -5.67 -21.93
N TYR A 15 36.31 -5.56 -23.04
CA TYR A 15 37.42 -4.60 -23.21
C TYR A 15 37.01 -3.27 -23.86
N LEU A 16 35.73 -3.07 -24.19
CA LEU A 16 35.24 -1.81 -24.75
C LEU A 16 34.74 -0.88 -23.63
N PRO A 17 35.35 0.31 -23.45
CA PRO A 17 34.82 1.31 -22.53
C PRO A 17 33.47 1.80 -23.06
N GLY A 18 32.38 1.46 -22.36
CA GLY A 18 31.01 1.88 -22.71
C GLY A 18 29.94 0.80 -22.58
N ALA A 19 30.30 -0.48 -22.50
CA ALA A 19 29.34 -1.59 -22.38
C ALA A 19 28.59 -1.65 -21.02
N THR A 20 29.04 -0.87 -20.03
CA THR A 20 28.48 -0.88 -18.67
C THR A 20 27.36 0.14 -18.43
N ARG A 21 27.09 1.04 -19.37
CA ARG A 21 26.11 2.14 -19.19
C ARG A 21 24.64 1.66 -19.13
N GLY A 22 24.36 0.39 -19.48
CA GLY A 22 23.02 -0.21 -19.40
C GLY A 22 22.66 -0.88 -18.08
N TYR A 23 23.64 -1.15 -17.20
CA TYR A 23 23.39 -1.84 -15.92
C TYR A 23 22.87 -0.93 -14.81
N GLY A 24 22.99 0.40 -14.97
CA GLY A 24 22.48 1.37 -14.01
C GLY A 24 20.97 1.28 -13.82
N ALA A 25 20.21 1.15 -14.93
CA ALA A 25 18.76 1.00 -14.90
C ALA A 25 18.28 -0.30 -14.22
N LEU A 26 19.11 -1.35 -14.18
CA LEU A 26 18.80 -2.59 -13.46
C LEU A 26 18.84 -2.42 -11.94
N LEU A 27 19.69 -1.52 -11.45
CA LEU A 27 19.90 -1.26 -10.03
C LEU A 27 19.04 -0.10 -9.52
N THR A 28 18.79 0.92 -10.35
CA THR A 28 17.97 2.08 -9.94
C THR A 28 16.49 1.76 -9.83
N ASP A 29 15.96 0.82 -10.61
CA ASP A 29 14.51 0.57 -10.65
C ASP A 29 14.09 -0.64 -9.79
N GLY A 30 15.05 -1.50 -9.41
CA GLY A 30 14.80 -2.73 -8.66
C GLY A 30 14.23 -2.49 -7.25
N HIS A 31 14.63 -1.41 -6.59
CA HIS A 31 14.08 -1.04 -5.27
C HIS A 31 12.60 -0.65 -5.33
N LEU A 32 12.11 -0.26 -6.51
CA LEU A 32 10.70 0.04 -6.79
C LEU A 32 9.97 -1.17 -7.40
N GLY A 33 10.62 -2.33 -7.47
CA GLY A 33 10.08 -3.52 -8.14
C GLY A 33 9.92 -3.36 -9.65
N ARG A 34 10.66 -2.44 -10.28
CA ARG A 34 10.64 -2.16 -11.72
C ARG A 34 11.90 -2.73 -12.41
N GLY A 35 11.79 -3.06 -13.70
CA GLY A 35 12.90 -3.51 -14.54
C GLY A 35 13.04 -5.04 -14.71
N PRO A 36 14.02 -5.52 -15.50
CA PRO A 36 14.15 -6.93 -15.91
C PRO A 36 14.44 -7.94 -14.79
N LEU A 37 14.84 -7.44 -13.61
CA LEU A 37 15.19 -8.25 -12.44
C LEU A 37 14.16 -8.11 -11.30
N GLY A 38 13.24 -7.15 -11.38
CA GLY A 38 12.18 -6.97 -10.39
C GLY A 38 10.84 -7.40 -10.98
N ALA A 39 10.33 -8.56 -10.57
CA ALA A 39 8.88 -8.66 -10.43
C ALA A 39 8.53 -7.84 -9.18
N PRO A 40 7.47 -7.02 -9.19
CA PRO A 40 7.14 -6.26 -8.00
C PRO A 40 6.90 -7.22 -6.84
N PRO A 41 7.57 -7.04 -5.68
CA PRO A 41 7.36 -7.91 -4.55
C PRO A 41 5.92 -7.75 -4.06
N SER A 42 5.15 -8.83 -4.09
CA SER A 42 3.89 -8.90 -3.35
C SER A 42 4.15 -9.55 -1.99
N TYR A 43 3.60 -8.97 -0.94
CA TYR A 43 3.72 -9.47 0.43
C TYR A 43 2.36 -9.93 0.99
N PRO A 44 1.76 -10.98 0.41
CA PRO A 44 0.40 -11.41 0.77
C PRO A 44 0.30 -11.97 2.20
N HIS A 45 1.42 -12.38 2.80
CA HIS A 45 1.50 -12.92 4.16
C HIS A 45 2.34 -12.04 5.09
N SER A 46 2.40 -10.73 4.81
CA SER A 46 3.13 -9.79 5.65
C SER A 46 2.55 -9.74 7.06
N PRO A 47 3.37 -9.70 8.13
CA PRO A 47 2.89 -9.37 9.47
C PRO A 47 2.33 -7.93 9.55
N LEU A 48 2.58 -7.11 8.53
CA LEU A 48 2.03 -5.76 8.40
C LEU A 48 0.69 -5.73 7.64
N ALA A 49 0.15 -6.89 7.27
CA ALA A 49 -1.19 -6.99 6.69
C ALA A 49 -2.22 -7.19 7.82
N PRO A 50 -3.36 -6.48 7.79
CA PRO A 50 -4.41 -6.70 8.77
C PRO A 50 -5.00 -8.11 8.61
N ALA A 51 -5.54 -8.64 9.71
CA ALA A 51 -6.32 -9.87 9.66
C ALA A 51 -7.46 -9.73 8.64
N TYR A 52 -7.76 -10.81 7.92
CA TYR A 52 -8.88 -10.81 6.99
C TYR A 52 -10.18 -10.47 7.72
N SER A 53 -10.99 -9.60 7.11
CA SER A 53 -12.35 -9.32 7.55
C SER A 53 -13.30 -9.48 6.37
N GLU A 54 -14.55 -9.84 6.63
CA GLU A 54 -15.59 -9.93 5.58
C GLU A 54 -15.85 -8.58 4.89
N SER A 55 -15.40 -7.48 5.49
CA SER A 55 -15.50 -6.14 4.92
C SER A 55 -14.44 -5.86 3.84
N HIS A 56 -13.45 -6.73 3.67
CA HIS A 56 -12.47 -6.62 2.60
C HIS A 56 -13.12 -6.85 1.24
N THR A 57 -12.71 -6.06 0.25
CA THR A 57 -13.09 -6.23 -1.15
C THR A 57 -11.85 -6.45 -1.99
N GLU A 58 -12.01 -7.15 -3.11
CA GLU A 58 -10.95 -7.31 -4.09
C GLU A 58 -10.92 -6.12 -5.03
N VAL A 59 -9.72 -5.71 -5.40
CA VAL A 59 -9.46 -4.74 -6.46
C VAL A 59 -8.43 -5.36 -7.42
N GLY A 60 -8.16 -4.71 -8.55
CA GLY A 60 -7.21 -5.19 -9.56
C GLY A 60 -5.77 -5.28 -9.07
N THR A 61 -5.47 -4.79 -7.87
CA THR A 61 -4.20 -4.97 -7.18
C THR A 61 -4.39 -5.96 -6.03
N PRO A 62 -3.63 -7.06 -5.97
CA PRO A 62 -3.71 -7.97 -4.84
C PRO A 62 -3.20 -7.30 -3.56
N THR A 63 -3.78 -7.69 -2.42
CA THR A 63 -3.28 -7.26 -1.10
C THR A 63 -1.79 -7.60 -0.96
N GLY A 64 -1.01 -6.64 -0.44
CA GLY A 64 0.44 -6.73 -0.35
C GLY A 64 1.18 -6.44 -1.66
N GLY A 65 0.47 -6.17 -2.77
CA GLY A 65 1.07 -5.78 -4.05
C GLY A 65 1.24 -4.26 -4.21
N PRO A 66 2.03 -3.82 -5.21
CA PRO A 66 2.22 -2.40 -5.51
C PRO A 66 0.96 -1.79 -6.13
N VAL A 67 0.61 -0.57 -5.72
CA VAL A 67 -0.56 0.13 -6.26
C VAL A 67 -0.35 0.61 -7.69
N ALA A 68 -1.44 0.61 -8.46
CA ALA A 68 -1.48 1.19 -9.79
C ALA A 68 -1.33 2.72 -9.71
N ASP A 69 -0.61 3.31 -10.66
CA ASP A 69 -0.43 4.76 -10.72
C ASP A 69 -1.62 5.44 -11.40
N VAL A 70 -2.61 5.83 -10.59
CA VAL A 70 -3.84 6.52 -11.02
C VAL A 70 -3.78 8.01 -10.69
N LEU A 71 -4.61 8.81 -11.37
CA LEU A 71 -4.80 10.22 -11.01
C LEU A 71 -5.62 10.30 -9.73
N VAL A 72 -5.16 11.08 -8.76
CA VAL A 72 -5.83 11.32 -7.49
C VAL A 72 -6.00 12.80 -7.24
N THR A 73 -7.10 13.17 -6.60
CA THR A 73 -7.41 14.51 -6.13
C THR A 73 -7.25 14.55 -4.62
N ALA A 74 -6.41 15.46 -4.14
CA ALA A 74 -6.24 15.71 -2.71
C ALA A 74 -7.30 16.67 -2.17
N PRO A 75 -7.42 16.82 -0.83
CA PRO A 75 -8.47 17.65 -0.22
C PRO A 75 -8.35 19.14 -0.58
N ASP A 76 -7.16 19.61 -0.95
CA ASP A 76 -6.91 20.96 -1.47
C ASP A 76 -7.40 21.16 -2.93
N GLY A 77 -7.85 20.08 -3.56
CA GLY A 77 -8.31 20.02 -4.94
C GLY A 77 -7.18 19.92 -5.97
N THR A 78 -5.94 19.65 -5.54
CA THR A 78 -4.83 19.38 -6.46
C THR A 78 -4.97 17.97 -7.04
N ALA A 79 -4.86 17.86 -8.35
CA ALA A 79 -4.82 16.58 -9.05
C ALA A 79 -3.37 16.19 -9.32
N VAL A 80 -2.96 15.03 -8.85
CA VAL A 80 -1.59 14.49 -8.98
C VAL A 80 -1.63 12.99 -9.26
N ARG A 81 -0.48 12.37 -9.54
CA ARG A 81 -0.40 10.91 -9.63
C ARG A 81 -0.31 10.31 -8.23
N LEU A 82 -0.91 9.14 -8.02
CA LEU A 82 -0.83 8.45 -6.72
C LEU A 82 0.62 8.20 -6.31
N HIS A 83 1.49 7.87 -7.28
CA HIS A 83 2.90 7.63 -7.00
C HIS A 83 3.66 8.89 -6.53
N ASP A 84 3.20 10.10 -6.88
CA ASP A 84 3.82 11.35 -6.42
C ASP A 84 3.60 11.61 -4.92
N ARG A 85 2.60 10.94 -4.32
CA ARG A 85 2.29 11.02 -2.87
C ARG A 85 3.02 9.98 -2.03
N LEU A 86 3.65 9.01 -2.67
CA LEU A 86 4.44 8.00 -1.97
C LEU A 86 5.74 8.62 -1.41
N GLY A 87 6.31 7.97 -0.40
CA GLY A 87 7.57 8.38 0.23
C GLY A 87 7.49 9.59 1.17
N GLN A 88 6.30 10.19 1.33
CA GLN A 88 6.09 11.36 2.21
C GLN A 88 5.89 10.99 3.70
N GLY A 89 5.84 9.69 4.01
CA GLY A 89 5.70 9.18 5.38
C GLY A 89 4.26 9.08 5.89
N ASP A 90 3.28 9.57 5.13
CA ASP A 90 1.85 9.49 5.47
C ASP A 90 1.20 8.22 4.87
N LEU A 91 0.28 7.60 5.62
CA LEU A 91 -0.57 6.52 5.12
C LEU A 91 -1.60 7.11 4.14
N LEU A 92 -1.75 6.54 2.94
CA LEU A 92 -2.72 7.08 1.98
C LEU A 92 -4.03 6.29 2.07
N VAL A 93 -5.14 7.02 2.20
CA VAL A 93 -6.50 6.47 2.16
C VAL A 93 -7.17 6.98 0.90
N VAL A 94 -7.40 6.10 -0.07
CA VAL A 94 -7.90 6.45 -1.41
C VAL A 94 -9.35 6.01 -1.55
N LEU A 95 -10.26 6.95 -1.73
CA LEU A 95 -11.64 6.66 -2.11
C LEU A 95 -11.78 6.60 -3.63
N VAL A 96 -12.43 5.55 -4.13
CA VAL A 96 -12.90 5.49 -5.52
C VAL A 96 -14.28 6.14 -5.58
N ALA A 97 -14.39 7.30 -6.21
CA ALA A 97 -15.66 8.00 -6.38
C ALA A 97 -15.82 8.49 -7.83
N PRO A 98 -16.52 7.71 -8.68
CA PRO A 98 -16.82 8.12 -10.03
C PRO A 98 -17.69 9.38 -10.06
N GLY A 99 -17.41 10.29 -10.98
CA GLY A 99 -18.17 11.52 -11.19
C GLY A 99 -17.75 12.70 -10.31
N THR A 100 -16.68 12.58 -9.51
CA THR A 100 -16.16 13.68 -8.68
C THR A 100 -15.45 14.77 -9.49
N GLY A 101 -15.02 14.49 -10.72
CA GLY A 101 -14.39 15.44 -11.63
C GLY A 101 -15.30 16.60 -12.07
N VAL A 102 -16.61 16.47 -11.85
CA VAL A 102 -17.62 17.50 -12.16
C VAL A 102 -18.11 18.24 -10.91
N TRP A 103 -17.71 17.81 -9.71
CA TRP A 103 -18.19 18.37 -8.44
C TRP A 103 -17.15 19.31 -7.86
N ASP A 104 -17.55 20.55 -7.60
CA ASP A 104 -16.66 21.57 -7.03
C ASP A 104 -16.07 21.10 -5.69
N ARG A 105 -14.84 21.50 -5.39
CA ARG A 105 -13.98 21.00 -4.29
C ARG A 105 -14.66 20.95 -2.92
N ARG A 106 -15.58 21.88 -2.69
CA ARG A 106 -16.32 22.02 -1.42
C ARG A 106 -17.55 21.12 -1.33
N HIS A 107 -18.12 20.70 -2.47
CA HIS A 107 -19.37 19.97 -2.52
C HIS A 107 -19.21 18.49 -2.19
N TRP A 108 -18.11 17.85 -2.58
CA TRP A 108 -17.92 16.42 -2.31
C TRP A 108 -17.42 16.15 -0.88
N LEU A 109 -16.60 17.03 -0.27
CA LEU A 109 -16.14 16.87 1.11
C LEU A 109 -17.27 16.90 2.15
N THR A 110 -18.34 17.66 1.87
CA THR A 110 -19.49 17.78 2.79
C THR A 110 -20.63 16.82 2.48
N ALA A 111 -20.55 16.05 1.39
CA ALA A 111 -21.65 15.21 0.92
C ALA A 111 -21.32 13.72 0.94
N GLY A 112 -22.38 12.90 1.02
CA GLY A 112 -22.29 11.45 0.92
C GLY A 112 -21.41 10.83 2.01
N VAL A 113 -20.50 9.93 1.59
CA VAL A 113 -19.65 9.16 2.49
C VAL A 113 -18.44 9.94 3.04
N MET A 114 -18.16 11.15 2.55
CA MET A 114 -16.93 11.89 2.88
C MET A 114 -16.81 12.42 4.30
N PRO A 115 -17.83 13.06 4.89
CA PRO A 115 -17.71 13.50 6.28
C PRO A 115 -17.34 12.33 7.22
N ARG A 116 -17.92 11.15 6.97
CA ARG A 116 -17.62 9.93 7.73
C ARG A 116 -16.20 9.43 7.45
N LEU A 117 -15.75 9.42 6.20
CA LEU A 117 -14.39 8.98 5.85
C LEU A 117 -13.34 9.94 6.42
N ALA A 118 -13.52 11.25 6.25
CA ALA A 118 -12.62 12.27 6.78
C ALA A 118 -12.50 12.19 8.31
N ALA A 119 -13.62 11.98 9.02
CA ALA A 119 -13.60 11.75 10.45
C ALA A 119 -12.83 10.47 10.84
N ALA A 120 -13.04 9.37 10.10
CA ALA A 120 -12.31 8.12 10.33
C ALA A 120 -10.80 8.28 10.08
N VAL A 121 -10.41 8.93 8.98
CA VAL A 121 -9.00 9.19 8.62
C VAL A 121 -8.32 10.08 9.66
N THR A 122 -8.98 11.15 10.10
CA THR A 122 -8.44 12.08 11.10
C THR A 122 -8.18 11.40 12.45
N ALA A 123 -8.99 10.39 12.77
CA ALA A 123 -8.88 9.68 14.03
C ALA A 123 -7.89 8.50 13.97
N LEU A 124 -7.27 8.24 12.81
CA LEU A 124 -6.30 7.15 12.68
C LEU A 124 -5.08 7.36 13.59
N PRO A 125 -4.46 6.27 14.08
CA PRO A 125 -3.34 6.37 15.02
C PRO A 125 -1.99 6.59 14.33
N VAL A 126 -2.00 6.86 13.02
CA VAL A 126 -0.87 7.34 12.22
C VAL A 126 -1.33 8.53 11.39
N ARG A 127 -0.38 9.38 10.96
CA ARG A 127 -0.69 10.41 9.98
C ARG A 127 -1.18 9.77 8.68
N ALA A 128 -2.30 10.27 8.18
CA ALA A 128 -2.91 9.75 6.97
C ALA A 128 -3.42 10.88 6.09
N GLU A 129 -3.28 10.69 4.78
CA GLU A 129 -3.79 11.59 3.76
C GLU A 129 -5.00 10.96 3.07
N LEU A 130 -6.10 11.71 2.99
CA LEU A 130 -7.30 11.32 2.25
C LEU A 130 -7.19 11.78 0.80
N LEU A 131 -7.32 10.85 -0.14
CA LEU A 131 -7.28 11.08 -1.58
C LEU A 131 -8.55 10.54 -2.23
N VAL A 132 -8.92 11.11 -3.37
CA VAL A 132 -10.05 10.63 -4.19
C VAL A 132 -9.57 10.32 -5.60
N THR A 133 -10.02 9.20 -6.17
CA THR A 133 -9.83 8.88 -7.58
C THR A 133 -11.17 8.63 -8.26
N GLU A 134 -11.28 9.01 -9.54
CA GLU A 134 -12.42 8.66 -10.38
C GLU A 134 -12.55 7.14 -10.56
N ALA A 135 -11.42 6.45 -10.65
CA ALA A 135 -11.35 5.03 -10.92
C ALA A 135 -10.06 4.41 -10.38
N TYR A 136 -10.16 3.16 -9.96
CA TYR A 136 -9.02 2.30 -9.68
C TYR A 136 -9.24 0.94 -10.36
N PRO A 137 -8.21 0.29 -10.93
CA PRO A 137 -8.38 -0.99 -11.61
C PRO A 137 -9.11 -2.00 -10.72
N GLY A 138 -10.21 -2.57 -11.22
CA GLY A 138 -11.01 -3.58 -10.53
C GLY A 138 -11.77 -3.11 -9.28
N ALA A 139 -11.70 -1.83 -8.91
CA ALA A 139 -12.47 -1.29 -7.79
C ALA A 139 -13.85 -0.81 -8.24
N THR A 140 -14.81 -0.89 -7.33
CA THR A 140 -16.18 -0.39 -7.48
C THR A 140 -16.34 0.99 -6.86
N ALA A 141 -17.47 1.64 -7.15
CA ALA A 141 -17.77 2.95 -6.59
C ALA A 141 -17.87 2.89 -5.06
N HIS A 142 -17.20 3.83 -4.40
CA HIS A 142 -17.04 3.98 -2.95
C HIS A 142 -16.13 2.95 -2.28
N ASP A 143 -15.36 2.17 -3.04
CA ASP A 143 -14.30 1.38 -2.44
C ASP A 143 -13.23 2.30 -1.84
N VAL A 144 -12.71 1.89 -0.68
CA VAL A 144 -11.68 2.62 0.07
C VAL A 144 -10.44 1.76 0.16
N LEU A 145 -9.33 2.24 -0.39
CA LEU A 145 -8.04 1.57 -0.39
C LEU A 145 -7.15 2.18 0.70
N VAL A 146 -6.39 1.33 1.40
CA VAL A 146 -5.37 1.74 2.37
C VAL A 146 -4.00 1.39 1.79
N VAL A 147 -3.17 2.40 1.58
CA VAL A 147 -1.88 2.28 0.88
C VAL A 147 -0.77 2.79 1.77
N ARG A 148 0.29 1.99 1.92
CA ARG A 148 1.47 2.38 2.69
C ARG A 148 2.30 3.45 1.96
N PRO A 149 3.14 4.20 2.68
CA PRO A 149 4.04 5.19 2.08
C PRO A 149 5.00 4.61 1.02
N ASP A 150 5.27 3.29 1.05
CA ASP A 150 6.10 2.58 0.07
C ASP A 150 5.33 2.09 -1.17
N GLY A 151 4.03 2.40 -1.26
CA GLY A 151 3.20 2.05 -2.41
C GLY A 151 2.59 0.65 -2.35
N ILE A 152 2.63 -0.01 -1.20
CA ILE A 152 2.01 -1.34 -1.02
C ILE A 152 0.56 -1.20 -0.57
N LEU A 153 -0.35 -1.91 -1.26
CA LEU A 153 -1.75 -2.01 -0.86
C LEU A 153 -1.89 -2.88 0.40
N VAL A 154 -2.49 -2.32 1.45
CA VAL A 154 -2.68 -2.98 2.75
C VAL A 154 -4.00 -3.71 2.81
N ALA A 155 -5.07 -3.03 2.39
CA ALA A 155 -6.43 -3.54 2.35
C ALA A 155 -7.28 -2.66 1.44
N ALA A 156 -8.40 -3.21 0.97
CA ALA A 156 -9.47 -2.46 0.32
C ALA A 156 -10.80 -2.84 0.97
N PHE A 157 -11.71 -1.88 1.12
CA PHE A 157 -13.01 -2.05 1.78
C PHE A 157 -14.14 -1.55 0.89
N SER A 158 -15.28 -2.24 0.95
CA SER A 158 -16.52 -1.74 0.32
C SER A 158 -17.17 -0.66 1.18
N GLY A 159 -16.98 0.60 0.79
CA GLY A 159 -17.44 1.76 1.56
C GLY A 159 -16.61 2.06 2.82
N VAL A 160 -17.08 3.02 3.61
CA VAL A 160 -16.36 3.48 4.80
C VAL A 160 -16.55 2.50 5.96
N ARG A 161 -15.47 1.86 6.38
CA ARG A 161 -15.42 0.91 7.50
C ARG A 161 -14.40 1.39 8.54
N PRO A 162 -14.80 2.24 9.50
CA PRO A 162 -13.85 2.85 10.44
C PRO A 162 -13.00 1.82 11.18
N GLU A 163 -13.63 0.79 11.74
CA GLU A 163 -12.95 -0.32 12.44
C GLU A 163 -11.91 -1.04 11.56
N GLY A 164 -12.25 -1.30 10.29
CA GLY A 164 -11.32 -1.85 9.31
C GLY A 164 -10.15 -0.92 8.99
N LEU A 165 -10.42 0.39 8.84
CA LEU A 165 -9.38 1.40 8.62
C LEU A 165 -8.42 1.50 9.82
N TYR A 166 -8.95 1.44 11.05
CA TYR A 166 -8.14 1.41 12.26
C TYR A 166 -7.27 0.16 12.32
N ALA A 167 -7.85 -1.02 12.06
CA ALA A 167 -7.10 -2.28 12.06
C ALA A 167 -6.01 -2.30 10.97
N ALA A 168 -6.31 -1.78 9.78
CA ALA A 168 -5.33 -1.64 8.70
C ALA A 168 -4.19 -0.68 9.08
N ALA A 169 -4.52 0.47 9.67
CA ALA A 169 -3.52 1.43 10.14
C ALA A 169 -2.71 0.90 11.34
N ASP A 170 -3.27 0.02 12.16
CA ASP A 170 -2.56 -0.67 13.23
C ASP A 170 -1.63 -1.76 12.69
N ALA A 171 -2.08 -2.55 11.72
CA ALA A 171 -1.23 -3.54 11.07
C ALA A 171 -0.02 -2.89 10.38
N THR A 172 -0.18 -1.74 9.72
CA THR A 172 0.96 -1.06 9.05
C THR A 172 2.06 -0.60 10.00
N ARG A 173 1.75 -0.33 11.27
CA ARG A 173 2.75 -0.01 12.31
C ARG A 173 3.35 -1.25 13.00
N GLY A 174 2.95 -2.46 12.63
CA GLY A 174 3.37 -3.70 13.28
C GLY A 174 2.40 -4.24 14.32
N GLY A 175 1.17 -3.72 14.36
CA GLY A 175 0.15 -4.03 15.37
C GLY A 175 0.38 -3.30 16.68
N ALA A 176 -0.65 -3.28 17.53
CA ALA A 176 -0.49 -2.93 18.94
C ALA A 176 0.56 -3.86 19.57
N PRO A 177 1.42 -3.36 20.49
CA PRO A 177 2.30 -4.23 21.25
C PRO A 177 1.43 -5.31 21.90
N SER A 178 1.66 -6.57 21.55
CA SER A 178 0.98 -7.67 22.25
C SER A 178 1.29 -7.49 23.73
N GLU A 179 0.25 -7.26 24.54
CA GLU A 179 0.37 -7.42 25.97
C GLU A 179 0.91 -8.83 26.18
N THR A 180 2.20 -8.91 26.47
CA THR A 180 2.85 -10.17 26.76
C THR A 180 2.20 -10.65 28.04
N SER A 181 1.18 -11.49 27.92
CA SER A 181 0.67 -12.25 29.05
C SER A 181 1.90 -12.88 29.70
N PRO A 182 2.22 -12.54 30.97
CA PRO A 182 3.39 -13.10 31.61
C PRO A 182 3.24 -14.61 31.52
N SER A 183 4.18 -15.24 30.83
CA SER A 183 4.29 -16.69 30.76
C SER A 183 4.21 -17.18 32.20
N ALA A 184 3.09 -17.82 32.54
CA ALA A 184 2.92 -18.40 33.86
C ALA A 184 4.16 -19.26 34.12
N PRO A 185 4.87 -19.09 35.25
CA PRO A 185 6.00 -19.93 35.56
C PRO A 185 5.47 -21.36 35.57
N GLY A 186 5.92 -22.15 34.60
CA GLY A 186 5.58 -23.56 34.52
C GLY A 186 5.95 -24.19 35.84
N ASP A 187 4.93 -24.63 36.56
CA ASP A 187 5.04 -25.40 37.79
C ASP A 187 5.83 -26.69 37.48
N ARG A 188 7.15 -26.60 37.58
CA ARG A 188 8.04 -27.74 37.60
C ARG A 188 8.09 -28.26 39.02
N THR A 189 6.96 -28.78 39.50
CA THR A 189 6.96 -29.74 40.60
C THR A 189 7.07 -31.15 40.02
N ALA A 190 8.28 -31.44 39.54
CA ALA A 190 8.75 -32.80 39.32
C ALA A 190 10.19 -32.85 39.82
N ASN A 191 10.38 -33.13 41.11
CA ASN A 191 11.57 -33.83 41.57
C ASN A 191 11.36 -34.46 42.96
N ILE A 192 11.14 -35.79 42.94
CA ILE A 192 11.77 -36.82 43.79
C ILE A 192 12.44 -36.38 45.11
N ASN A 193 11.88 -36.87 46.22
CA ASN A 193 12.57 -37.77 47.15
C ASN A 193 11.57 -38.56 47.99
#